data_AF-A0A6A4BDT0-F1
#
_entry.id   AF-A0A6A4BDT0-F1
#
_cell.length_a   1.000
_cell.length_b   1.000
_cell.length_c   1.000
_cell.angle_alpha   90.00
_cell.angle_beta   90.00
_cell.angle_gamma   90.00
#
_symmetry.space_group_name_H-M   'P 1'
#
loop_
_entity.id
_entity.type
_entity.pdbx_description
1 polymer ?
#
loop_
_entity_poly.entity_id
_entity_poly.type
_entity_poly.pdbx_seq_one_letter_code
_entity_poly.pdbx_strand_id
1 'polypeptide(L)'
;MLRAKKPWDVMFQNRVKVLYFHRRADLSAKVLNLQEKYLEYVRDHAEAFWEALHWFTIKYKPERDEEDDDLDQYSVSAKLYRERAARRESVGRSMGARIRKYITKGVPASLFEEPGVWKYPVKICHLYLTDESTLNAAGKPYSLEEQIDMAEKAEPGRTQWTKYCTDSERIAHVPKELRLKLLSPDERKENPVSLTL
;
A
#
# COMPACT_ATOMS: atom_id res chain seq x y z
N MET A 1 -20.69 -0.75 -3.33
CA MET A 1 -19.47 -0.49 -4.12
C MET A 1 -18.23 -0.57 -3.24
N LEU A 2 -17.14 -1.19 -3.72
CA LEU A 2 -15.92 -1.48 -2.96
C LEU A 2 -15.33 -0.28 -2.20
N ARG A 3 -15.24 0.91 -2.82
CA ARG A 3 -14.73 2.13 -2.16
C ARG A 3 -15.57 2.54 -0.95
N ALA A 4 -16.88 2.29 -0.95
CA ALA A 4 -17.73 2.60 0.21
C ALA A 4 -17.39 1.74 1.44
N LYS A 5 -16.78 0.56 1.22
CA LYS A 5 -16.27 -0.32 2.30
C LYS A 5 -14.91 0.12 2.85
N LYS A 6 -14.27 1.15 2.25
CA LYS A 6 -12.96 1.69 2.65
C LYS A 6 -11.90 0.61 2.87
N PRO A 7 -11.55 -0.19 1.83
CA PRO A 7 -10.59 -1.29 1.97
C PRO A 7 -9.20 -0.85 2.45
N TRP A 8 -8.84 0.42 2.25
CA TRP A 8 -7.62 1.01 2.78
C TRP A 8 -7.59 1.11 4.31
N ASP A 9 -8.73 1.24 4.98
CA ASP A 9 -8.80 1.24 6.45
C ASP A 9 -8.45 -0.15 6.98
N VAL A 10 -9.03 -1.20 6.35
CA VAL A 10 -8.72 -2.61 6.65
C VAL A 10 -7.25 -2.91 6.37
N MET A 11 -6.72 -2.46 5.24
CA MET A 11 -5.30 -2.54 4.89
C MET A 11 -4.42 -1.93 5.98
N PHE A 12 -4.70 -0.69 6.40
CA PHE A 12 -3.91 0.01 7.41
C PHE A 12 -4.02 -0.63 8.80
N GLN A 13 -5.18 -1.18 9.16
CA GLN A 13 -5.38 -1.89 10.42
C GLN A 13 -4.65 -3.22 10.48
N ASN A 14 -4.56 -3.93 9.37
CA ASN A 14 -3.90 -5.25 9.25
C ASN A 14 -2.41 -5.16 8.93
N ARG A 15 -1.85 -3.94 8.87
CA ARG A 15 -0.41 -3.74 8.67
C ARG A 15 0.43 -4.37 9.77
N VAL A 16 1.71 -4.56 9.49
CA VAL A 16 2.70 -4.89 10.52
C VAL A 16 2.76 -3.75 11.55
N LYS A 17 2.52 -4.07 12.82
CA LYS A 17 2.51 -3.08 13.91
C LYS A 17 3.76 -3.11 14.79
N VAL A 18 4.78 -3.85 14.38
CA VAL A 18 6.02 -4.05 15.16
C VAL A 18 7.24 -3.73 14.32
N LEU A 19 8.31 -3.29 14.98
CA LEU A 19 9.61 -3.06 14.35
C LEU A 19 10.38 -4.38 14.26
N TYR A 20 10.98 -4.64 13.11
CA TYR A 20 11.72 -5.86 12.81
C TYR A 20 13.22 -5.69 13.01
N PHE A 21 13.77 -4.49 12.81
CA PHE A 21 15.22 -4.28 12.78
C PHE A 21 15.73 -3.29 13.84
N HIS A 22 14.86 -2.40 14.34
CA HIS A 22 15.19 -1.43 15.37
C HIS A 22 14.44 -1.75 16.66
N ARG A 23 15.11 -1.68 17.81
CA ARG A 23 14.42 -1.69 19.10
C ARG A 23 13.89 -0.29 19.37
N ARG A 24 12.60 -0.17 19.68
CA ARG A 24 11.95 1.09 20.04
C ARG A 24 12.65 1.77 21.21
N ALA A 25 13.11 0.98 22.19
CA ALA A 25 13.83 1.46 23.37
C ALA A 25 15.15 2.19 23.03
N ASP A 26 15.76 1.85 21.88
CA ASP A 26 17.02 2.46 21.42
C ASP A 26 16.77 3.76 20.63
N LEU A 27 15.52 4.09 20.30
CA LEU A 27 15.16 5.28 19.54
C LEU A 27 14.89 6.46 20.48
N SER A 28 15.49 7.61 20.18
CA SER A 28 15.22 8.84 20.93
C SER A 28 13.74 9.25 20.85
N ALA A 29 13.25 9.93 21.89
CA ALA A 29 11.89 10.48 21.92
C ALA A 29 11.57 11.36 20.70
N LYS A 30 12.57 12.11 20.20
CA LYS A 30 12.45 12.90 18.97
C LYS A 30 12.17 12.03 17.75
N VAL A 31 12.91 10.93 17.58
CA VAL A 31 12.72 9.99 16.46
C VAL A 31 11.35 9.34 16.54
N LEU A 32 10.94 8.89 17.73
CA LEU A 32 9.62 8.29 17.96
C LEU A 32 8.49 9.27 17.64
N ASN A 33 8.59 10.54 18.03
CA ASN A 33 7.59 11.56 17.70
C ASN A 33 7.50 11.84 16.19
N LEU A 34 8.64 11.85 15.50
CA LEU A 34 8.66 11.98 14.04
C LEU A 34 8.03 10.74 13.39
N GLN A 35 8.41 9.53 13.81
CA GLN A 35 7.81 8.30 13.31
C GLN A 35 6.29 8.29 13.46
N GLU A 36 5.76 8.73 14.60
CA GLU A 36 4.32 8.83 14.82
C GLU A 36 3.65 9.75 13.78
N LYS A 37 4.18 10.97 13.59
CA LYS A 37 3.69 11.91 12.58
C LYS A 37 3.78 11.38 11.15
N TYR A 38 4.75 10.51 10.89
CA TYR A 38 4.85 9.85 9.59
C TYR A 38 3.74 8.81 9.42
N LEU A 39 3.49 7.98 10.44
CA LEU A 39 2.43 6.97 10.41
C LEU A 39 1.02 7.57 10.36
N GLU A 40 0.78 8.69 11.07
CA GLU A 40 -0.44 9.48 10.93
C GLU A 40 -0.65 9.93 9.48
N TYR A 41 0.41 10.43 8.83
CA TYR A 41 0.35 10.78 7.42
C TYR A 41 0.04 9.58 6.52
N VAL A 42 0.64 8.42 6.77
CA VAL A 42 0.35 7.18 6.04
C VAL A 42 -1.11 6.76 6.22
N ARG A 43 -1.64 6.80 7.45
CA ARG A 43 -3.05 6.52 7.76
C ARG A 43 -3.97 7.45 6.98
N ASP A 44 -3.73 8.76 7.07
CA ASP A 44 -4.59 9.78 6.46
C ASP A 44 -4.60 9.71 4.93
N HIS A 45 -3.58 9.07 4.34
CA HIS A 45 -3.43 8.88 2.89
C HIS A 45 -3.54 7.40 2.48
N ALA A 46 -4.05 6.52 3.34
CA ALA A 46 -4.09 5.08 3.09
C ALA A 46 -4.84 4.73 1.79
N GLU A 47 -5.87 5.50 1.41
CA GLU A 47 -6.57 5.33 0.13
C GLU A 47 -5.58 5.40 -1.05
N ALA A 48 -4.69 6.40 -1.08
CA ALA A 48 -3.73 6.55 -2.17
C ALA A 48 -2.68 5.42 -2.21
N PHE A 49 -2.33 4.84 -1.06
CA PHE A 49 -1.47 3.65 -0.99
C PHE A 49 -2.18 2.43 -1.55
N TRP A 50 -3.41 2.20 -1.11
CA TRP A 50 -4.22 1.07 -1.54
C TRP A 50 -4.48 1.12 -3.04
N GLU A 51 -4.87 2.29 -3.57
CA GLU A 51 -5.12 2.50 -5.01
C GLU A 51 -3.87 2.30 -5.86
N ALA A 52 -2.68 2.69 -5.37
CA ALA A 52 -1.42 2.49 -6.08
C ALA A 52 -1.03 1.02 -6.20
N LEU A 53 -1.42 0.20 -5.22
CA LEU A 53 -1.12 -1.24 -5.17
C LEU A 53 -2.23 -2.10 -5.79
N HIS A 54 -3.42 -1.54 -5.97
CA HIS A 54 -4.58 -2.15 -6.61
C HIS A 54 -5.07 -1.32 -7.79
N TRP A 55 -4.21 -1.10 -8.77
CA TRP A 55 -4.57 -0.23 -9.87
C TRP A 55 -5.35 -0.94 -10.96
N PHE A 56 -6.67 -0.76 -10.94
CA PHE A 56 -7.55 -1.21 -12.01
C PHE A 56 -7.39 -0.34 -13.26
N THR A 57 -7.13 -0.99 -14.39
CA THR A 57 -7.22 -0.39 -15.73
C THR A 57 -8.69 -0.27 -16.09
N ILE A 58 -9.15 0.95 -16.35
CA ILE A 58 -10.54 1.26 -16.69
C ILE A 58 -10.52 1.97 -18.03
N LYS A 59 -11.40 1.60 -18.97
CA LYS A 59 -11.59 2.37 -20.20
C LYS A 59 -12.23 3.71 -19.86
N TYR A 60 -11.55 4.80 -20.18
CA TYR A 60 -11.95 6.16 -19.78
C TYR A 60 -12.02 7.16 -20.94
N LYS A 61 -11.79 6.68 -22.16
CA LYS A 61 -11.89 7.41 -23.42
C LYS A 61 -12.05 6.38 -24.56
N PRO A 62 -12.61 6.77 -25.71
CA PRO A 62 -12.61 5.93 -26.89
C PRO A 62 -11.19 5.60 -27.35
N GLU A 63 -11.04 4.46 -28.02
CA GLU A 63 -9.82 4.14 -28.75
C GLU A 63 -9.69 5.02 -30.01
N ARG A 64 -8.52 5.01 -30.65
CA ARG A 64 -8.27 5.89 -31.81
C ARG A 64 -9.27 5.66 -32.95
N ASP A 65 -9.75 4.41 -33.09
CA ASP A 65 -10.59 3.97 -34.19
C ASP A 65 -12.05 3.75 -33.76
N GLU A 66 -12.42 4.21 -32.56
CA GLU A 66 -13.79 4.17 -32.05
C GLU A 66 -14.46 5.55 -32.20
N GLU A 67 -15.71 5.55 -32.65
CA GLU A 67 -16.53 6.76 -32.74
C GLU A 67 -16.87 7.29 -31.34
N ASP A 68 -16.65 8.59 -31.13
CA ASP A 68 -16.90 9.30 -29.86
C ASP A 68 -18.28 9.98 -29.89
N ASP A 69 -19.29 9.21 -30.27
CA ASP A 69 -20.65 9.73 -30.54
C ASP A 69 -21.47 9.93 -29.25
N ASP A 70 -21.06 9.29 -28.15
CA ASP A 70 -21.65 9.44 -26.82
C ASP A 70 -20.63 10.06 -25.84
N LEU A 71 -20.67 11.39 -25.77
CA LEU A 71 -19.82 12.21 -24.90
C LEU A 71 -19.91 11.81 -23.41
N ASP A 72 -20.98 11.13 -22.98
CA ASP A 72 -21.19 10.75 -21.57
C ASP A 72 -20.77 9.31 -21.25
N GLN A 73 -20.55 8.46 -22.27
CA GLN A 73 -20.24 7.03 -22.10
C GLN A 73 -19.08 6.79 -21.13
N TYR A 74 -18.05 7.66 -21.15
CA TYR A 74 -16.86 7.55 -20.32
C TYR A 74 -16.76 8.60 -19.22
N SER A 75 -17.75 9.46 -19.01
CA SER A 75 -17.61 10.61 -18.11
C SER A 75 -17.28 10.19 -16.66
N VAL A 76 -17.95 9.15 -16.17
CA VAL A 76 -17.75 8.57 -14.84
C VAL A 76 -16.37 7.93 -14.71
N SER A 77 -15.96 7.11 -15.68
CA SER A 77 -14.65 6.43 -15.66
C SER A 77 -13.49 7.42 -15.84
N ALA A 78 -13.65 8.44 -16.68
CA ALA A 78 -12.71 9.55 -16.86
C ALA A 78 -12.56 10.38 -15.59
N LYS A 79 -13.66 10.70 -14.91
CA LYS A 79 -13.61 11.37 -13.60
C LYS A 79 -12.87 10.51 -12.57
N LEU A 80 -13.24 9.24 -12.44
CA LEU A 80 -12.61 8.31 -11.50
C LEU A 80 -11.11 8.15 -11.78
N TYR A 81 -10.71 8.00 -13.04
CA TYR A 81 -9.31 7.90 -13.45
C TYR A 81 -8.53 9.16 -13.05
N ARG A 82 -9.05 10.35 -13.37
CA ARG A 82 -8.40 11.63 -13.04
C ARG A 82 -8.23 11.83 -11.53
N GLU A 83 -9.27 11.54 -10.75
CA GLU A 83 -9.22 11.67 -9.29
C GLU A 83 -8.17 10.74 -8.66
N ARG A 84 -8.12 9.47 -9.11
CA ARG A 84 -7.12 8.49 -8.66
C ARG A 84 -5.71 8.91 -9.04
N ALA A 85 -5.52 9.37 -10.28
CA ALA A 85 -4.23 9.84 -10.76
C ALA A 85 -3.74 11.06 -9.96
N ALA A 86 -4.62 12.04 -9.72
CA ALA A 86 -4.30 13.23 -8.93
C ALA A 86 -3.92 12.89 -7.49
N ARG A 87 -4.67 12.00 -6.82
CA ARG A 87 -4.32 11.50 -5.46
C ARG A 87 -2.95 10.85 -5.45
N ARG A 88 -2.70 9.92 -6.38
CA ARG A 88 -1.42 9.22 -6.51
C ARG A 88 -0.27 10.22 -6.68
N GLU A 89 -0.40 11.16 -7.61
CA GLU A 89 0.66 12.13 -7.87
C GLU A 89 0.93 13.04 -6.67
N SER A 90 -0.11 13.50 -5.97
CA SER A 90 0.03 14.33 -4.79
C SER A 90 0.82 13.64 -3.67
N VAL A 91 0.47 12.39 -3.35
CA VAL A 91 1.15 11.61 -2.32
C VAL A 91 2.53 11.17 -2.78
N GLY A 92 2.65 10.64 -4.01
CA GLY A 92 3.91 10.16 -4.56
C GLY A 92 4.97 11.25 -4.68
N ARG A 93 4.61 12.45 -5.17
CA ARG A 93 5.54 13.58 -5.28
C ARG A 93 6.05 14.05 -3.91
N SER A 94 5.18 14.08 -2.90
CA SER A 94 5.54 14.59 -1.58
C SER A 94 6.24 13.57 -0.69
N MET A 95 6.03 12.26 -0.90
CA MET A 95 6.57 11.22 -0.02
C MET A 95 8.10 11.21 0.01
N GLY A 96 8.77 11.22 -1.15
CA GLY A 96 10.23 11.21 -1.20
C GLY A 96 10.84 12.42 -0.49
N ALA A 97 10.25 13.60 -0.65
CA ALA A 97 10.66 14.82 0.04
C ALA A 97 10.41 14.73 1.57
N ARG A 98 9.29 14.13 1.98
CA ARG A 98 8.96 13.88 3.39
C ARG A 98 9.98 12.95 4.05
N ILE A 99 10.29 11.82 3.43
CA ILE A 99 11.30 10.88 3.92
C ILE A 99 12.65 11.59 4.09
N ARG A 100 13.13 12.30 3.05
CA ARG A 100 14.38 13.08 3.12
C ARG A 100 14.37 14.09 4.26
N LYS A 101 13.28 14.84 4.43
CA LYS A 101 13.11 15.81 5.52
C LYS A 101 13.23 15.16 6.90
N TYR A 102 12.69 13.95 7.08
CA TYR A 102 12.72 13.23 8.35
C TYR A 102 14.12 12.70 8.64
N ILE A 103 14.82 12.21 7.62
CA ILE A 103 16.22 11.81 7.71
C ILE A 103 17.10 13.00 8.12
N THR A 104 16.96 14.16 7.49
CA THR A 104 17.68 15.39 7.88
C THR A 104 17.38 15.81 9.32
N LYS A 105 16.19 15.50 9.85
CA LYS A 105 15.82 15.76 11.25
C LYS A 105 16.36 14.73 12.24
N GLY A 106 17.06 13.70 11.78
CA GLY A 106 17.71 12.69 12.60
C GLY A 106 16.99 11.33 12.67
N VAL A 107 15.98 11.09 11.83
CA VAL A 107 15.39 9.74 11.71
C VAL A 107 16.36 8.85 10.93
N PRO A 108 16.77 7.68 11.44
CA PRO A 108 17.61 6.75 10.69
C PRO A 108 16.95 6.35 9.37
N ALA A 109 17.69 6.41 8.26
CA ALA A 109 17.17 6.01 6.95
C ALA A 109 16.68 4.55 6.94
N SER A 110 17.35 3.67 7.69
CA SER A 110 16.98 2.27 7.87
C SER A 110 15.61 2.09 8.53
N LEU A 111 15.08 3.07 9.26
CA LEU A 111 13.75 2.99 9.86
C LEU A 111 12.66 2.96 8.77
N PHE A 112 12.91 3.50 7.58
CA PHE A 112 11.96 3.43 6.46
C PHE A 112 12.02 2.08 5.71
N GLU A 113 12.94 1.18 6.06
CA GLU A 113 12.95 -0.21 5.60
C GLU A 113 12.11 -1.13 6.52
N GLU A 114 11.57 -0.59 7.62
CA GLU A 114 10.72 -1.34 8.53
C GLU A 114 9.37 -1.67 7.88
N PRO A 115 8.92 -2.95 7.91
CA PRO A 115 7.65 -3.35 7.32
C PRO A 115 6.44 -2.62 7.90
N GLY A 116 6.53 -2.12 9.13
CA GLY A 116 5.45 -1.36 9.78
C GLY A 116 5.44 0.14 9.51
N VAL A 117 6.50 0.68 8.89
CA VAL A 117 6.60 2.14 8.61
C VAL A 117 5.94 2.49 7.28
N TRP A 118 6.02 1.60 6.28
CA TRP A 118 5.48 1.77 4.91
C TRP A 118 6.05 2.94 4.13
N LYS A 119 6.59 2.62 2.95
CA LYS A 119 6.97 3.61 1.93
C LYS A 119 5.89 3.64 0.86
N TYR A 120 5.65 4.83 0.29
CA TYR A 120 4.76 4.92 -0.85
C TYR A 120 5.34 4.14 -2.04
N PRO A 121 4.54 3.31 -2.73
CA PRO A 121 5.01 2.55 -3.89
C PRO A 121 5.55 3.49 -4.97
N VAL A 122 6.74 3.17 -5.50
CA VAL A 122 7.33 3.93 -6.61
C VAL A 122 6.57 3.65 -7.91
N LYS A 123 6.16 2.40 -8.10
CA LYS A 123 5.42 1.94 -9.28
C LYS A 123 3.98 1.60 -8.91
N ILE A 124 3.11 1.80 -9.88
CA ILE A 124 1.74 1.31 -9.83
C ILE A 124 1.77 -0.20 -10.00
N CYS A 125 0.95 -0.91 -9.22
CA CYS A 125 0.71 -2.32 -9.44
C CYS A 125 -0.64 -2.52 -10.10
N HIS A 126 -0.61 -2.93 -11.37
CA HIS A 126 -1.82 -3.14 -12.16
C HIS A 126 -2.52 -4.42 -11.73
N LEU A 127 -3.84 -4.35 -11.62
CA LEU A 127 -4.71 -5.50 -11.47
C LEU A 127 -5.47 -5.73 -12.77
N TYR A 128 -5.33 -6.94 -13.30
CA TYR A 128 -6.09 -7.41 -14.45
C TYR A 128 -7.36 -8.07 -13.93
N LEU A 129 -8.49 -7.58 -14.40
CA LEU A 129 -9.77 -8.16 -14.07
C LEU A 129 -10.04 -9.34 -14.99
N THR A 130 -10.65 -10.39 -14.44
CA THR A 130 -11.14 -11.52 -15.22
C THR A 130 -12.31 -11.07 -16.08
N ASP A 131 -12.41 -11.62 -17.30
CA ASP A 131 -13.58 -11.42 -18.14
C ASP A 131 -14.85 -11.92 -17.44
N GLU A 132 -16.00 -11.27 -17.69
CA GLU A 132 -17.28 -11.65 -17.08
C GLU A 132 -17.71 -13.07 -17.44
N SER A 133 -17.26 -13.62 -18.58
CA SER A 133 -17.50 -15.01 -18.97
C SER A 133 -16.72 -16.01 -18.11
N THR A 134 -15.74 -15.55 -17.33
CA THR A 134 -14.95 -16.40 -16.44
C THR A 134 -15.72 -16.64 -15.15
N LEU A 135 -16.22 -17.86 -14.98
CA LEU A 135 -17.07 -18.22 -13.85
C LEU A 135 -16.28 -18.86 -12.71
N ASN A 136 -16.67 -18.54 -11.48
CA ASN A 136 -16.17 -19.18 -10.27
C ASN A 136 -16.76 -20.60 -10.11
N ALA A 137 -16.36 -21.31 -9.05
CA ALA A 137 -16.82 -22.68 -8.79
C ALA A 137 -18.36 -22.81 -8.61
N ALA A 138 -19.06 -21.71 -8.34
CA ALA A 138 -20.52 -21.67 -8.24
C ALA A 138 -21.20 -21.32 -9.58
N GLY A 139 -20.45 -21.22 -10.69
CA GLY A 139 -20.96 -20.86 -12.00
C GLY A 139 -21.35 -19.38 -12.13
N LYS A 140 -20.78 -18.49 -11.32
CA LYS A 140 -21.06 -17.04 -11.36
C LYS A 140 -19.81 -16.24 -11.74
N PRO A 141 -19.95 -15.07 -12.39
CA PRO A 141 -18.82 -14.17 -12.60
C PRO A 141 -18.16 -13.78 -11.28
N TYR A 142 -16.84 -13.61 -11.29
CA TYR A 142 -16.10 -13.19 -10.10
C TYR A 142 -16.42 -11.74 -9.71
N SER A 143 -16.75 -11.52 -8.44
CA SER A 143 -16.84 -10.18 -7.85
C SER A 143 -15.48 -9.51 -7.79
N LEU A 144 -15.46 -8.17 -7.71
CA LEU A 144 -14.23 -7.40 -7.59
C LEU A 144 -13.44 -7.78 -6.33
N GLU A 145 -14.14 -8.03 -5.21
CA GLU A 145 -13.53 -8.51 -3.97
C GLU A 145 -12.83 -9.86 -4.13
N GLU A 146 -13.45 -10.83 -4.81
CA GLU A 146 -12.83 -12.13 -5.08
C GLU A 146 -11.59 -11.97 -5.97
N GLN A 147 -11.66 -11.11 -6.99
CA GLN A 147 -10.52 -10.86 -7.88
C GLN A 147 -9.33 -10.22 -7.15
N ILE A 148 -9.59 -9.29 -6.22
CA ILE A 148 -8.56 -8.69 -5.37
C ILE A 148 -7.94 -9.75 -4.45
N ASP A 149 -8.74 -10.56 -3.78
CA ASP A 149 -8.25 -11.62 -2.88
C ASP A 149 -7.42 -12.66 -3.65
N MET A 150 -7.83 -13.03 -4.87
CA MET A 150 -7.04 -13.91 -5.75
C MET A 150 -5.69 -13.28 -6.12
N ALA A 151 -5.67 -11.99 -6.46
CA ALA A 151 -4.42 -11.30 -6.79
C ALA A 151 -3.48 -11.19 -5.57
N GLU A 152 -4.03 -10.87 -4.40
CA GLU A 152 -3.26 -10.82 -3.14
C GLU A 152 -2.70 -12.20 -2.74
N LYS A 153 -3.41 -13.30 -3.06
CA LYS A 153 -2.92 -14.68 -2.87
C LYS A 153 -1.83 -15.07 -3.86
N ALA A 154 -1.99 -14.69 -5.12
CA ALA A 154 -1.04 -15.05 -6.18
C ALA A 154 0.30 -14.33 -6.01
N GLU A 155 0.27 -13.10 -5.48
CA GLU A 155 1.44 -12.25 -5.36
C GLU A 155 1.50 -11.55 -4.00
N PRO A 156 1.62 -12.31 -2.89
CA PRO A 156 1.52 -11.78 -1.53
C PRO A 156 2.60 -10.74 -1.20
N GLY A 157 3.77 -10.84 -1.84
CA GLY A 157 4.87 -9.87 -1.70
C GLY A 157 4.57 -8.48 -2.28
N ARG A 158 3.52 -8.32 -3.10
CA ARG A 158 3.14 -7.00 -3.65
C ARG A 158 2.70 -6.02 -2.58
N THR A 159 2.13 -6.56 -1.52
CA THR A 159 1.33 -5.83 -0.55
C THR A 159 1.78 -6.29 0.83
N GLN A 160 2.71 -5.56 1.46
CA GLN A 160 3.41 -5.96 2.70
C GLN A 160 2.48 -6.22 3.93
N TRP A 161 1.16 -6.06 3.77
CA TRP A 161 0.13 -6.21 4.79
C TRP A 161 -0.79 -7.42 4.62
N THR A 162 -0.77 -8.09 3.48
CA THR A 162 -1.74 -9.17 3.27
C THR A 162 -1.46 -10.30 4.24
N LYS A 163 -2.52 -10.98 4.67
CA LYS A 163 -2.42 -12.18 5.52
C LYS A 163 -1.67 -13.32 4.83
N TYR A 164 -1.53 -13.23 3.50
CA TYR A 164 -0.78 -14.17 2.67
C TYR A 164 0.72 -13.90 2.67
N CYS A 165 1.16 -12.68 3.03
CA CYS A 165 2.57 -12.31 3.07
C CYS A 165 3.24 -12.86 4.33
N THR A 166 4.30 -13.63 4.15
CA THR A 166 5.17 -14.17 5.20
C THR A 166 6.25 -13.18 5.61
N ASP A 167 6.85 -13.38 6.78
CA ASP A 167 7.95 -12.52 7.24
C ASP A 167 9.15 -12.56 6.29
N SER A 168 9.47 -13.73 5.72
CA SER A 168 10.55 -13.86 4.73
C SER A 168 10.28 -13.05 3.46
N GLU A 169 9.04 -13.04 2.97
CA GLU A 169 8.64 -12.23 1.82
C GLU A 169 8.70 -10.73 2.15
N ARG A 170 8.23 -10.32 3.34
CA ARG A 170 8.28 -8.93 3.79
C ARG A 170 9.69 -8.37 3.78
N ILE A 171 10.68 -9.16 4.19
CA ILE A 171 12.07 -8.68 4.31
C ILE A 171 12.94 -9.00 3.10
N ALA A 172 12.44 -9.73 2.09
CA ALA A 172 13.25 -10.19 0.95
C ALA A 172 13.96 -9.06 0.20
N HIS A 173 13.34 -7.87 0.15
CA HIS A 173 13.86 -6.68 -0.51
C HIS A 173 14.80 -5.83 0.37
N VAL A 174 14.90 -6.15 1.66
CA VAL A 174 15.67 -5.35 2.64
C VAL A 174 17.17 -5.66 2.49
N PRO A 175 18.06 -4.64 2.55
CA PRO A 175 19.51 -4.83 2.48
C PRO A 175 20.01 -5.89 3.47
N LYS A 176 21.00 -6.67 3.05
CA LYS A 176 21.51 -7.82 3.83
C LYS A 176 22.01 -7.38 5.20
N GLU A 177 22.66 -6.22 5.28
CA GLU A 177 23.24 -5.63 6.48
C GLU A 177 22.16 -5.30 7.52
N LEU A 178 20.98 -4.90 7.06
CA LEU A 178 19.84 -4.64 7.95
C LEU A 178 19.13 -5.94 8.34
N ARG A 179 19.03 -6.91 7.42
CA ARG A 179 18.48 -8.24 7.73
C ARG A 179 19.29 -8.99 8.80
N LEU A 180 20.59 -8.73 8.91
CA LEU A 180 21.42 -9.27 10.01
C LEU A 180 21.03 -8.74 11.39
N LYS A 181 20.25 -7.64 11.46
CA LYS A 181 19.74 -7.04 12.70
C LYS A 181 18.29 -7.47 12.99
N LEU A 182 17.76 -8.48 12.29
CA LEU A 182 16.41 -8.96 12.50
C LEU A 182 16.21 -9.41 13.95
N LEU A 183 15.23 -8.80 14.61
CA LEU A 183 14.82 -9.13 15.97
C LEU A 183 14.07 -10.46 15.99
N SER A 184 14.21 -11.19 17.09
CA SER A 184 13.49 -12.47 17.27
C SER A 184 11.97 -12.25 17.26
N PRO A 185 11.16 -13.27 16.91
CA PRO A 185 9.71 -13.15 16.97
C PRO A 185 9.17 -12.66 18.32
N ASP A 186 9.77 -13.08 19.43
CA ASP A 186 9.34 -12.68 20.77
C ASP A 186 9.73 -11.24 21.11
N GLU A 187 10.94 -10.80 20.72
CA GLU A 187 11.31 -9.38 20.84
C GLU A 187 10.38 -8.48 20.02
N ARG A 188 9.98 -8.92 18.81
CA ARG A 188 9.10 -8.14 17.94
C ARG A 188 7.72 -7.92 18.56
N LYS A 189 7.15 -8.91 19.24
CA LYS A 189 5.82 -8.79 19.90
C LYS A 189 5.76 -7.63 20.88
N GLU A 190 6.85 -7.39 21.61
CA GLU A 190 6.97 -6.33 22.62
C GLU A 190 7.56 -5.02 22.05
N ASN A 191 7.71 -4.91 20.73
CA ASN A 191 8.43 -3.81 20.08
C ASN A 191 7.56 -3.06 19.06
N PRO A 192 6.55 -2.28 19.52
CA PRO A 192 5.57 -1.69 18.64
C PRO A 192 6.13 -0.52 17.82
N VAL A 193 5.67 -0.42 16.57
CA VAL A 193 6.01 0.67 15.65
C VAL A 193 5.40 2.00 16.11
N SER A 194 4.21 1.96 16.71
CA SER A 194 3.46 3.09 17.28
C SER A 194 2.75 2.64 18.55
N LEU A 195 2.54 3.55 19.49
CA LEU A 195 1.73 3.30 20.69
C LEU A 195 0.26 3.69 20.49
N THR A 196 -0.07 4.31 19.36
CA THR A 196 -1.37 4.95 19.09
C THR A 196 -2.04 4.46 17.82
N LEU A 197 -1.33 3.74 16.93
CA LEU A 197 -1.80 3.34 15.59
C LEU A 197 -1.58 1.86 15.27
#